data_AF-A0A535L654-F1
#
_entry.id   AF-A0A535L654-F1
#
_cell.length_a   1.000
_cell.length_b   1.000
_cell.length_c   1.000
_cell.angle_alpha   90.00
_cell.angle_beta   90.00
_cell.angle_gamma   90.00
#
_symmetry.space_group_name_H-M   'P 1'
#
loop_
_entity.id
_entity.type
_entity.pdbx_description
1 polymer ?
#
loop_
_entity_poly.entity_id
_entity_poly.type
_entity_poly.pdbx_seq_one_letter_code
_entity_poly.pdbx_strand_id
1 'polypeptide(L)'
;MSKIIVKRQALREFLNVWPQRLTSPAGVFAATYHFGISELLVLVNITDKPQCVKITIALHKDYEEMLSFHKIEYGEGEITLSPYAGIWLQK
;
A
#
# COMPACT_ATOMS: atom_id res chain seq x y z
N MET A 1 -37.35 7.35 7.68
CA MET A 1 -36.09 7.86 7.09
C MET A 1 -35.17 6.68 6.83
N SER A 2 -34.99 6.38 5.55
CA SER A 2 -34.94 5.04 4.95
C SER A 2 -33.55 4.40 4.94
N LYS A 3 -33.49 3.06 4.96
CA LYS A 3 -32.31 2.17 4.77
C LYS A 3 -31.32 2.63 3.67
N ILE A 4 -31.78 3.46 2.74
CA ILE A 4 -30.98 4.10 1.68
C ILE A 4 -29.89 5.03 2.23
N ILE A 5 -30.15 5.77 3.32
CA ILE A 5 -29.17 6.68 3.95
C ILE A 5 -28.03 5.86 4.58
N VAL A 6 -28.38 4.78 5.29
CA VAL A 6 -27.40 3.86 5.90
C VAL A 6 -26.54 3.17 4.84
N LYS A 7 -27.14 2.70 3.74
CA LYS A 7 -26.38 2.11 2.62
C LYS A 7 -25.45 3.12 1.94
N ARG A 8 -25.87 4.38 1.77
CA ARG A 8 -25.00 5.45 1.23
C ARG A 8 -23.85 5.79 2.18
N GLN A 9 -24.09 5.78 3.49
CA GLN A 9 -23.06 6.05 4.49
C GLN A 9 -22.04 4.91 4.57
N ALA A 10 -22.50 3.66 4.59
CA ALA A 10 -21.64 2.49 4.51
C ALA A 10 -20.85 2.46 3.19
N LEU A 11 -21.49 2.76 2.04
CA LEU A 11 -20.79 2.86 0.76
C LEU A 11 -19.77 4.00 0.76
N ARG A 12 -20.07 5.13 1.40
CA ARG A 12 -19.15 6.27 1.53
C ARG A 12 -17.98 5.95 2.46
N GLU A 13 -18.19 5.19 3.53
CA GLU A 13 -17.14 4.67 4.42
C GLU A 13 -16.28 3.61 3.70
N PHE A 14 -16.90 2.75 2.89
CA PHE A 14 -16.22 1.75 2.05
C PHE A 14 -15.44 2.36 0.89
N LEU A 15 -15.90 3.50 0.35
CA LEU A 15 -15.25 4.24 -0.74
C LEU A 15 -14.27 5.30 -0.22
N ASN A 16 -14.42 5.78 1.01
CA ASN A 16 -13.45 6.64 1.70
C ASN A 16 -12.31 5.81 2.29
N VAL A 17 -11.64 5.01 1.46
CA VAL A 17 -10.42 4.35 1.88
C VAL A 17 -9.31 5.38 1.82
N TRP A 18 -9.19 6.14 2.90
CA TRP A 18 -8.10 7.08 3.05
C TRP A 18 -6.81 6.29 3.21
N PRO A 19 -5.82 6.48 2.32
CA PRO A 19 -4.53 5.84 2.47
C PRO A 19 -3.90 6.28 3.78
N GLN A 20 -3.57 5.32 4.64
CA GLN A 20 -2.69 5.57 5.76
C GLN A 20 -1.27 5.66 5.23
N ARG A 21 -0.73 6.88 5.15
CA ARG A 21 0.66 7.07 4.71
C ARG A 21 1.62 6.40 5.68
N LEU A 22 2.56 5.67 5.11
CA LEU A 22 3.68 5.11 5.84
C LEU A 22 4.85 6.10 5.82
N THR A 23 5.73 5.98 6.81
CA THR A 23 7.00 6.72 6.80
C THR A 23 7.84 6.22 5.64
N SER A 24 8.17 7.10 4.70
CA SER A 24 8.96 6.77 3.51
C SER A 24 9.98 7.87 3.20
N PRO A 25 11.05 7.54 2.45
CA PRO A 25 11.97 8.54 1.92
C PRO A 25 11.27 9.55 1.01
N ALA A 26 11.88 10.72 0.84
CA ALA A 26 11.39 11.72 -0.11
C ALA A 26 11.37 11.14 -1.53
N GLY A 27 10.26 11.35 -2.24
CA GLY A 27 10.06 10.78 -3.57
C GLY A 27 9.62 9.31 -3.58
N VAL A 28 9.23 8.77 -2.43
CA VAL A 28 8.55 7.47 -2.36
C VAL A 28 7.13 7.67 -1.83
N PHE A 29 6.15 7.23 -2.60
CA PHE A 29 4.79 7.08 -2.13
C PHE A 29 4.65 5.72 -1.44
N ALA A 30 4.29 5.72 -0.17
CA ALA A 30 4.04 4.52 0.61
C ALA A 30 2.74 4.69 1.39
N ALA A 31 1.78 3.81 1.18
CA ALA A 31 0.50 3.88 1.85
C ALA A 31 -0.16 2.52 1.99
N THR A 32 -0.92 2.39 3.07
CA THR A 32 -1.79 1.25 3.32
C THR A 32 -3.25 1.66 3.14
N TYR A 33 -3.99 0.89 2.37
CA TYR A 33 -5.42 1.04 2.15
C TYR A 33 -6.16 -0.11 2.85
N HIS A 34 -7.13 0.21 3.69
CA HIS A 34 -7.94 -0.78 4.41
C HIS A 34 -9.33 -0.86 3.81
N PHE A 35 -9.72 -2.04 3.33
CA PHE A 35 -11.04 -2.31 2.75
C PHE A 35 -11.72 -3.41 3.56
N GLY A 36 -12.33 -3.05 4.69
CA GLY A 36 -12.90 -4.02 5.62
C GLY A 36 -11.81 -4.85 6.31
N ILE A 37 -11.76 -6.15 6.02
CA ILE A 37 -10.74 -7.08 6.56
C ILE A 37 -9.50 -7.18 5.66
N SER A 38 -9.58 -6.69 4.43
CA SER A 38 -8.46 -6.73 3.48
C SER A 38 -7.61 -5.49 3.59
N GLU A 39 -6.31 -5.67 3.36
CA GLU A 39 -5.33 -4.59 3.40
C GLU A 39 -4.54 -4.58 2.08
N LEU A 40 -4.39 -3.40 1.48
CA LEU A 40 -3.58 -3.19 0.28
C LEU A 40 -2.46 -2.21 0.60
N LEU A 41 -1.23 -2.69 0.58
CA LEU A 41 -0.02 -1.91 0.72
C LEU A 41 0.48 -1.49 -0.67
N VAL A 42 0.66 -0.19 -0.87
CA VAL A 42 1.10 0.40 -2.13
C VAL A 42 2.39 1.17 -1.91
N LEU A 43 3.40 0.85 -2.70
CA LEU A 43 4.73 1.45 -2.63
C LEU A 43 5.18 1.83 -4.04
N VAL A 44 5.51 3.10 -4.26
CA VAL A 44 5.95 3.61 -5.57
C VAL A 44 7.11 4.56 -5.39
N ASN A 45 8.24 4.24 -6.01
CA ASN A 45 9.39 5.11 -6.08
C ASN A 45 9.26 6.00 -7.32
N ILE A 46 9.13 7.31 -7.14
CA ILE A 46 9.07 8.28 -8.27
C ILE A 46 10.42 8.94 -8.55
N THR A 47 11.49 8.45 -7.92
CA THR A 47 12.85 8.98 -8.11
C THR A 47 13.63 8.18 -9.15
N ASP A 48 14.71 8.79 -9.64
CA ASP A 48 15.69 8.20 -10.55
C ASP A 48 16.74 7.31 -9.83
N LYS A 49 16.61 7.13 -8.52
CA LYS A 49 17.52 6.35 -7.68
C LYS A 49 16.78 5.24 -6.94
N PRO A 50 17.44 4.12 -6.60
CA PRO A 50 16.86 3.12 -5.71
C PRO A 50 16.49 3.73 -4.34
N GLN A 51 15.37 3.31 -3.77
CA GLN A 51 14.89 3.78 -2.47
C GLN A 51 14.51 2.60 -1.59
N CYS A 52 14.90 2.64 -0.31
CA CYS A 52 14.53 1.64 0.67
C CYS A 52 13.44 2.18 1.60
N VAL A 53 12.36 1.42 1.76
CA VAL A 53 11.24 1.71 2.66
C VAL A 53 11.25 0.69 3.78
N LYS A 54 11.33 1.16 5.03
CA LYS A 54 11.18 0.31 6.21
C LYS A 54 9.72 0.00 6.44
N ILE A 55 9.38 -1.27 6.55
CA ILE A 55 8.02 -1.75 6.75
C ILE A 55 8.03 -2.69 7.95
N THR A 56 7.30 -2.32 9.00
CA THR A 56 7.27 -3.08 10.27
C THR A 56 6.48 -4.41 10.16
N ILE A 57 6.24 -4.89 8.94
CA ILE A 57 5.33 -6.00 8.63
C ILE A 57 6.13 -7.16 8.02
N ALA A 58 5.80 -8.39 8.40
CA ALA A 58 6.42 -9.60 7.86
C ALA A 58 5.88 -9.91 6.45
N LEU A 59 6.35 -9.13 5.47
CA LEU A 59 5.81 -9.07 4.10
C LEU A 59 5.66 -10.43 3.41
N HIS A 60 6.58 -11.36 3.64
CA HIS A 60 6.59 -12.66 2.95
C HIS A 60 5.55 -13.68 3.43
N LYS A 61 4.91 -13.45 4.59
CA LYS A 61 3.91 -14.38 5.12
C LYS A 61 2.50 -13.80 5.13
N ASP A 62 2.41 -12.48 5.17
CA ASP A 62 1.13 -11.80 5.41
C ASP A 62 0.54 -11.15 4.15
N TYR A 63 1.30 -11.00 3.06
CA TYR A 63 0.83 -10.32 1.84
C TYR A 63 1.16 -11.12 0.57
N GLU A 64 0.21 -11.13 -0.34
CA GLU A 64 0.33 -11.63 -1.71
C GLU A 64 0.70 -10.46 -2.66
N GLU A 65 1.60 -10.72 -3.62
CA GLU A 65 1.95 -9.74 -4.64
C GLU A 65 0.86 -9.69 -5.72
N MET A 66 0.16 -8.56 -5.80
CA MET A 66 -0.90 -8.35 -6.78
C MET A 66 -0.38 -7.79 -8.10
N LEU A 67 0.59 -6.87 -8.00
CA LEU A 67 1.17 -6.18 -9.15
C LEU A 67 2.55 -5.65 -8.78
N SER A 68 3.49 -5.80 -9.71
CA SER A 68 4.83 -5.22 -9.61
C SER A 68 5.26 -4.58 -10.93
N PHE A 69 6.01 -3.49 -10.82
CA PHE A 69 6.71 -2.82 -11.91
C PHE A 69 8.18 -2.67 -11.54
N HIS A 70 9.06 -3.04 -12.48
CA HIS A 70 10.51 -3.02 -12.31
C HIS A 70 11.00 -3.92 -11.16
N LYS A 71 12.31 -3.94 -10.94
CA LYS A 71 12.94 -4.82 -9.95
C LYS A 71 12.66 -4.33 -8.52
N ILE A 72 12.24 -5.25 -7.67
CA ILE A 72 11.97 -5.03 -6.24
C ILE A 72 12.77 -6.06 -5.45
N GLU A 73 13.40 -5.62 -4.38
CA GLU A 73 14.18 -6.48 -3.48
C GLU A 73 13.55 -6.43 -2.08
N TYR A 74 13.34 -7.61 -1.50
CA TYR A 74 12.74 -7.76 -0.19
C TYR A 74 13.81 -8.07 0.84
N GLY A 75 13.83 -7.30 1.92
CA GLY A 75 14.64 -7.53 3.10
C GLY A 75 13.77 -7.83 4.33
N GLU A 76 14.42 -8.15 5.44
CA GLU A 76 13.72 -8.35 6.70
C GLU A 76 13.20 -7.01 7.24
N GLY A 77 11.90 -6.77 7.08
CA GLY A 77 11.26 -5.52 7.50
C GLY A 77 11.55 -4.31 6.61
N GLU A 78 11.99 -4.53 5.37
CA GLU A 78 12.21 -3.46 4.40
C GLU A 78 11.98 -3.91 2.96
N ILE A 79 11.63 -2.95 2.10
CA ILE A 79 11.51 -3.13 0.65
C ILE A 79 12.38 -2.11 -0.04
N THR A 80 13.27 -2.58 -0.91
CA THR A 80 14.05 -1.73 -1.80
C THR A 80 13.42 -1.70 -3.19
N LEU A 81 13.03 -0.50 -3.60
CA LEU A 81 12.42 -0.20 -4.89
C LEU A 81 13.47 0.35 -5.84
N SER A 82 13.57 -0.23 -7.04
CA SER A 82 14.35 0.38 -8.13
C SER A 82 13.78 1.75 -8.53
N PRO A 83 14.53 2.57 -9.30
CA PRO A 83 13.99 3.80 -9.88
C PRO A 83 12.68 3.53 -10.62
N TYR A 84 11.67 4.36 -10.39
CA TYR A 84 10.34 4.24 -11.01
C TYR A 84 9.60 2.91 -10.75
N ALA A 85 10.05 2.11 -9.77
CA ALA A 85 9.41 0.86 -9.40
C ALA A 85 8.13 1.09 -8.60
N GLY A 86 7.18 0.16 -8.74
CA GLY A 86 5.91 0.18 -8.02
C GLY A 86 5.48 -1.23 -7.63
N ILE A 87 4.90 -1.39 -6.45
CA ILE A 87 4.36 -2.65 -5.98
C ILE A 87 3.06 -2.47 -5.19
N TRP A 88 2.16 -3.43 -5.38
CA TRP A 88 0.91 -3.59 -4.66
C TRP A 88 0.87 -4.96 -4.01
N LEU A 89 0.75 -4.95 -2.69
CA LEU A 89 0.74 -6.14 -1.84
C LEU A 89 -0.61 -6.22 -1.12
N GLN A 90 -1.29 -7.36 -1.18
CA GLN A 90 -2.61 -7.54 -0.58
C GLN A 90 -2.61 -8.60 0.52
N LYS A 91 -3.31 -8.32 1.62
CA LYS A 91 -3.62 -9.23 2.71
C LYS A 91 -5.12 -9.53 2.78
#